data_AF-A0A950DWB5-F1
#
_entry.id   AF-A0A950DWB5-F1
#
_cell.length_a   1.000
_cell.length_b   1.000
_cell.length_c   1.000
_cell.angle_alpha   90.00
_cell.angle_beta   90.00
_cell.angle_gamma   90.00
#
_symmetry.space_group_name_H-M   'P 1'
#
loop_
_entity.id
_entity.type
_entity.pdbx_description
1 polymer ?
#
loop_
_entity_poly.entity_id
_entity_poly.type
_entity_poly.pdbx_seq_one_letter_code
_entity_poly.pdbx_strand_id
1 'polypeptide(L)'
;MFPEAINRLRLRRARLEGLIDFVRAGKESYFIVSRFDVFEYKRVAPLFARLSREFESCVYGLNLVKNDLNERRHPLVRQNTELLM
;
A
#
# COMPACT_ATOMS: atom_id res chain seq x y z
N MET A 1 5.26 6.76 -3.77
CA MET A 1 4.03 7.42 -4.28
C MET A 1 2.85 6.58 -3.82
N PHE A 2 1.77 7.16 -3.34
CA PHE A 2 0.59 6.42 -2.84
C PHE A 2 -0.46 6.33 -3.97
N PRO A 3 -1.19 5.20 -4.15
CA PRO A 3 -2.14 5.02 -5.26
C PRO A 3 -3.29 6.03 -5.28
N GLU A 4 -3.52 6.75 -4.19
CA GLU A 4 -4.53 7.80 -4.04
C GLU A 4 -4.29 9.01 -4.94
N ALA A 5 -3.05 9.25 -5.36
CA ALA A 5 -2.75 10.26 -6.38
C ALA A 5 -3.44 9.92 -7.72
N ILE A 6 -3.59 8.63 -8.02
CA ILE A 6 -4.20 8.11 -9.26
C ILE A 6 -5.73 8.25 -9.21
N ASN A 7 -6.33 8.24 -8.01
CA ASN A 7 -7.77 8.46 -7.84
C ASN A 7 -8.23 9.86 -8.27
N ARG A 8 -7.31 10.80 -8.49
CA ARG A 8 -7.62 12.15 -9.02
C ARG A 8 -7.84 12.17 -10.53
N LEU A 9 -7.48 11.09 -11.25
CA LEU A 9 -7.70 10.99 -12.70
C LEU A 9 -9.19 10.77 -12.98
N ARG A 10 -9.79 11.73 -13.72
CA ARG A 10 -11.24 11.75 -14.02
C ARG A 10 -11.68 10.61 -14.95
N LEU A 11 -10.79 10.14 -15.83
CA LEU A 11 -11.10 9.09 -16.79
C LEU A 11 -10.77 7.71 -16.20
N ARG A 12 -11.76 6.80 -16.22
CA ARG A 12 -11.62 5.42 -15.70
C ARG A 12 -10.45 4.68 -16.31
N ARG A 13 -10.19 4.86 -17.62
CA ARG A 13 -9.07 4.25 -18.33
C ARG A 13 -7.71 4.75 -17.82
N ALA A 14 -7.53 6.07 -17.71
CA ALA A 14 -6.32 6.67 -17.18
C ALA A 14 -6.05 6.25 -15.71
N ARG A 15 -7.12 6.06 -14.92
CA ARG A 15 -7.01 5.56 -13.55
C ARG A 15 -6.51 4.11 -13.49
N LEU A 16 -6.97 3.24 -14.39
CA LEU A 16 -6.49 1.86 -14.48
C LEU A 16 -5.04 1.79 -14.96
N GLU A 17 -4.69 2.55 -15.99
CA GLU A 17 -3.32 2.64 -16.51
C GLU A 17 -2.36 3.14 -15.42
N GLY A 18 -2.73 4.22 -14.71
CA GLY A 18 -1.93 4.72 -13.60
C GLY A 18 -1.79 3.72 -12.44
N LEU A 19 -2.82 2.90 -12.17
CA LEU A 19 -2.73 1.85 -11.16
C LEU A 19 -1.74 0.76 -11.56
N ILE A 20 -1.75 0.35 -12.83
CA ILE A 20 -0.80 -0.64 -13.37
C ILE A 20 0.64 -0.11 -13.25
N ASP A 21 0.86 1.15 -13.64
CA ASP A 21 2.18 1.77 -13.55
C ASP A 21 2.66 1.89 -12.11
N PHE A 22 1.77 2.25 -11.17
CA PHE A 22 2.08 2.29 -9.75
C PHE A 22 2.48 0.92 -9.20
N VAL A 23 1.71 -0.13 -9.51
CA VAL A 23 2.04 -1.49 -9.08
C VAL A 23 3.40 -1.91 -9.63
N ARG A 24 3.63 -1.68 -10.93
CA ARG A 24 4.91 -1.99 -11.58
C ARG A 24 6.07 -1.25 -10.90
N ALA A 25 5.97 0.06 -10.74
CA ALA A 25 7.02 0.89 -10.15
C ALA A 25 7.31 0.50 -8.69
N GLY A 26 6.28 0.18 -7.90
CA GLY A 26 6.44 -0.25 -6.51
C GLY A 26 7.15 -1.59 -6.37
N LYS A 27 6.75 -2.58 -7.18
CA LYS A 27 7.41 -3.90 -7.23
C LYS A 27 8.87 -3.77 -7.65
N GLU A 28 9.13 -2.99 -8.69
CA GLU A 28 10.48 -2.78 -9.23
C GLU A 28 11.39 -2.07 -8.21
N SER A 29 10.86 -1.07 -7.51
CA SER A 29 11.62 -0.35 -6.48
C SER A 29 12.12 -1.31 -5.38
N TYR A 30 11.24 -2.15 -4.84
CA TYR A 30 11.64 -3.14 -3.82
C TYR A 30 12.54 -4.24 -4.39
N PHE A 31 12.33 -4.63 -5.65
CA PHE A 31 13.20 -5.60 -6.32
C PHE A 31 14.62 -5.06 -6.45
N ILE A 32 14.78 -3.84 -6.96
CA ILE A 32 16.07 -3.17 -7.11
C ILE A 32 16.80 -3.12 -5.75
N VAL A 33 16.12 -2.66 -4.70
CA VAL A 33 16.70 -2.62 -3.34
C VAL A 33 17.11 -4.01 -2.86
N SER A 34 16.32 -5.05 -3.15
CA SER A 34 16.65 -6.43 -2.77
C SER A 34 17.90 -6.98 -3.46
N ARG A 35 18.36 -6.37 -4.56
CA ARG A 35 19.60 -6.75 -5.26
C ARG A 35 20.85 -6.14 -4.62
N PHE A 36 20.72 -5.18 -3.72
CA PHE A 36 21.84 -4.63 -2.94
C PHE A 36 22.18 -5.56 -1.76
N ASP A 37 22.59 -6.79 -2.08
CA ASP A 37 23.01 -7.82 -1.12
C ASP A 37 24.50 -7.67 -0.76
N VAL A 38 24.88 -6.50 -0.28
CA VAL A 38 26.28 -6.16 0.07
C VAL A 38 26.42 -5.76 1.53
N PHE A 39 27.54 -6.14 2.15
CA PHE A 39 27.91 -5.77 3.52
C PHE A 39 26.77 -5.94 4.54
N GLU A 40 26.41 -4.85 5.22
CA GLU A 40 25.36 -4.77 6.24
C GLU A 40 23.95 -4.98 5.67
N TYR A 41 23.74 -4.69 4.38
CA TYR A 41 22.44 -4.75 3.73
C TYR A 41 22.02 -6.18 3.37
N LYS A 42 22.94 -7.16 3.42
CA LYS A 42 22.60 -8.57 3.21
C LYS A 42 21.49 -9.08 4.10
N ARG A 43 21.41 -8.55 5.32
CA ARG A 43 20.41 -8.97 6.31
C ARG A 43 19.00 -8.49 5.94
N VAL A 44 18.88 -7.37 5.22
CA VAL A 44 17.59 -6.76 4.87
C VAL A 44 17.16 -7.03 3.43
N ALA A 45 18.09 -7.41 2.55
CA ALA A 45 17.77 -7.78 1.15
C ALA A 45 16.62 -8.81 1.02
N PRO A 46 16.54 -9.89 1.84
CA PRO A 46 15.43 -10.85 1.78
C PRO A 46 14.06 -10.23 2.10
N LEU A 47 14.01 -9.24 2.99
CA LEU A 47 12.78 -8.52 3.32
C LEU A 47 12.27 -7.75 2.09
N PHE A 48 13.14 -7.01 1.42
CA PHE A 48 12.77 -6.26 0.22
C PHE A 48 12.36 -7.18 -0.94
N ALA A 49 13.02 -8.33 -1.08
CA ALA A 49 12.61 -9.34 -2.05
C ALA A 49 11.18 -9.84 -1.78
N ARG A 50 10.83 -10.07 -0.51
CA ARG A 50 9.47 -10.45 -0.11
C ARG A 50 8.47 -9.32 -0.34
N LEU A 51 8.81 -8.07 -0.02
CA LEU A 51 7.95 -6.91 -0.28
C LEU A 51 7.66 -6.71 -1.77
N SER A 52 8.64 -6.98 -2.65
CA SER A 52 8.45 -6.95 -4.09
C SER A 52 7.50 -8.05 -4.58
N ARG A 53 7.64 -9.28 -4.07
CA ARG A 53 6.77 -10.40 -4.43
C ARG A 53 5.33 -10.24 -3.93
N GLU A 54 5.17 -9.76 -2.70
CA GLU A 54 3.88 -9.63 -2.00
C GLU A 54 3.26 -8.23 -2.12
N PHE A 55 3.76 -7.40 -3.04
CA PHE A 55 3.45 -5.97 -3.10
C PHE A 55 1.94 -5.68 -3.14
N GLU A 56 1.21 -6.36 -4.02
CA GLU A 56 -0.22 -6.18 -4.20
C GLU A 56 -1.00 -6.54 -2.91
N SER A 57 -0.64 -7.64 -2.26
CA SER A 57 -1.21 -8.08 -0.98
C SER A 57 -0.97 -7.05 0.13
N CYS A 58 0.25 -6.51 0.22
CA CYS A 58 0.58 -5.46 1.18
C CYS A 58 -0.21 -4.17 0.91
N VAL A 59 -0.29 -3.72 -0.34
CA VAL A 59 -1.07 -2.53 -0.72
C VAL A 59 -2.55 -2.72 -0.41
N TYR A 60 -3.09 -3.90 -0.68
CA TYR A 60 -4.48 -4.22 -0.37
C TYR A 60 -4.73 -4.19 1.15
N GLY A 61 -3.89 -4.89 1.93
CA GLY A 61 -4.01 -4.92 3.40
C GLY A 61 -3.89 -3.53 4.03
N LEU A 62 -2.95 -2.70 3.55
CA LEU A 62 -2.81 -1.32 4.02
C LEU A 62 -4.07 -0.48 3.71
N ASN A 63 -4.70 -0.67 2.55
CA ASN A 63 -5.95 0.01 2.22
C ASN A 63 -7.10 -0.43 3.14
N LEU A 64 -7.17 -1.71 3.51
CA LEU A 64 -8.18 -2.19 4.47
C LEU A 64 -8.02 -1.53 5.84
N VAL A 65 -6.81 -1.55 6.40
CA VAL A 65 -6.51 -0.91 7.70
C VAL A 65 -6.80 0.58 7.64
N LYS A 66 -6.43 1.25 6.56
CA LYS A 66 -6.72 2.68 6.37
C LYS A 66 -8.23 2.96 6.36
N ASN A 67 -9.02 2.13 5.70
CA ASN A 67 -10.48 2.30 5.65
C ASN A 67 -11.09 2.09 7.03
N ASP A 68 -10.70 1.04 7.75
CA ASP A 68 -11.13 0.80 9.15
C ASP A 68 -10.79 1.98 10.06
N LEU A 69 -9.57 2.52 9.95
CA LEU A 69 -9.17 3.72 10.71
C LEU A 69 -10.01 4.96 10.35
N ASN A 70 -10.39 5.14 9.08
CA ASN A 70 -11.25 6.24 8.67
C ASN A 70 -12.68 6.09 9.22
N GLU A 71 -13.22 4.87 9.21
CA GLU A 71 -14.54 4.57 9.78
C GLU A 71 -14.57 4.84 11.28
N ARG A 72 -13.55 4.39 12.03
CA ARG A 72 -13.41 4.66 13.48
C ARG A 72 -13.22 6.13 13.84
N ARG A 73 -12.82 6.96 12.88
CA ARG A 73 -12.75 8.42 13.07
C ARG A 73 -14.09 9.10 12.85
N HIS A 74 -15.09 8.41 12.30
CA HIS A 74 -16.41 8.97 12.08
C HIS A 74 -17.16 9.15 13.41
N PRO A 75 -17.71 10.34 13.71
CA PRO A 75 -18.37 10.62 14.99
C PRO A 75 -19.49 9.63 15.34
N LEU A 76 -20.28 9.23 14.33
CA LEU A 76 -21.37 8.27 14.49
C LEU A 76 -20.91 6.87 14.91
N VAL A 77 -19.75 6.41 14.41
CA VAL A 77 -19.19 5.08 14.74
C VAL A 77 -18.57 5.09 16.13
N ARG A 78 -17.97 6.22 16.54
CA ARG A 78 -17.44 6.41 17.91
C ARG A 78 -18.55 6.35 18.96
N GLN A 79 -19.67 7.08 18.74
CA GLN A 79 -20.81 7.08 19.66
C GLN A 79 -21.45 5.69 19.82
N ASN A 80 -21.56 4.93 18.72
CA ASN A 80 -22.17 3.60 18.78
C ASN A 80 -21.31 2.58 19.56
N THR A 81 -19.98 2.77 19.59
CA THR A 81 -19.08 1.93 20.39
C THR A 81 -19.13 2.28 21.88
N GLU A 82 -19.35 3.55 22.23
CA GLU A 82 -19.52 4.01 23.61
C GLU A 82 -20.88 3.61 24.22
N LEU A 83 -21.91 3.40 23.41
CA LEU A 83 -23.24 2.97 23.86
C LEU A 83 -23.36 1.45 24.04
N LEU A 84 -22.42 0.69 23.49
CA LEU A 84 -22.37 -0.79 23.56
C LEU A 84 -21.38 -1.32 24.61
N MET A 85 -20.64 -0.44 25.30
CA MET A 85 -19.84 -0.75 26.50
C MET A 85 -20.53 -0.23 27.75
#